data_AF-A0A811Q5Z2-F1
#
_entry.id   AF-A0A811Q5Z2-F1
#
_cell.length_a   1.000
_cell.length_b   1.000
_cell.length_c   1.000
_cell.angle_alpha   90.00
_cell.angle_beta   90.00
_cell.angle_gamma   90.00
#
_symmetry.space_group_name_H-M   'P 1'
#
loop_
_entity.id
_entity.type
_entity.pdbx_description
1 polymer ?
#
loop_
_entity_poly.entity_id
_entity_poly.type
_entity_poly.pdbx_seq_one_letter_code
_entity_poly.pdbx_strand_id
1 'polypeptide(L)'
;MGVVVVVAPTLPFFFPADAKRLIGRRFSDASVQSDIKLWPFKVISGPGEKPMIVVQHKGEDKQFAAEEISSMALRRLRTACERAKRTEIC
;
A
#
# COMPACT_ATOMS: atom_id res chain seq x y z
N MET A 1 10.50 15.86 6.10
CA MET A 1 11.14 14.53 5.99
C MET A 1 10.02 13.48 6.00
N GLY A 2 9.30 13.37 4.88
CA GLY A 2 8.14 12.48 4.77
C GLY A 2 8.60 11.14 4.24
N VAL A 3 8.25 10.06 4.93
CA VAL A 3 8.56 8.70 4.48
C VAL A 3 7.72 8.44 3.23
N VAL A 4 8.36 8.50 2.07
CA VAL A 4 7.75 8.17 0.79
C VAL A 4 7.90 6.67 0.63
N VAL A 5 6.78 5.94 0.53
CA VAL A 5 6.83 4.51 0.25
C VAL A 5 7.35 4.33 -1.16
N VAL A 6 8.62 3.97 -1.26
CA VAL A 6 9.21 3.52 -2.49
C VAL A 6 8.76 2.08 -2.67
N VAL A 7 7.90 1.82 -3.65
CA VAL A 7 7.63 0.44 -4.08
C VAL A 7 8.86 -0.06 -4.82
N ALA A 8 9.82 -0.54 -4.03
CA ALA A 8 10.97 -1.27 -4.52
C ALA A 8 10.50 -2.67 -4.95
N PRO A 9 10.68 -3.06 -6.22
CA PRO A 9 10.24 -4.38 -6.71
C PRO A 9 10.97 -5.57 -6.05
N THR A 10 12.00 -5.28 -5.23
CA THR A 10 12.85 -6.25 -4.55
C THR A 10 12.43 -6.57 -3.12
N LEU A 11 11.55 -5.79 -2.49
CA LEU A 11 11.13 -6.02 -1.10
C LEU A 11 9.72 -6.61 -1.05
N PRO A 12 9.57 -7.94 -0.84
CA PRO A 12 8.25 -8.58 -0.69
C PRO A 12 7.55 -8.24 0.64
N PHE A 13 8.25 -7.61 1.59
CA PHE A 13 7.76 -7.40 2.95
C PHE A 13 7.09 -6.05 3.21
N PHE A 14 7.39 -5.02 2.42
CA PHE A 14 6.91 -3.66 2.69
C PHE A 14 5.65 -3.33 1.90
N PHE A 15 4.61 -4.14 2.07
CA PHE A 15 3.29 -3.84 1.54
C PHE A 15 2.41 -3.37 2.70
N PRO A 16 1.76 -2.19 2.63
CA PRO A 16 0.96 -1.67 3.73
C PRO A 16 -0.30 -2.52 3.93
N ALA A 17 -0.19 -3.58 4.74
CA ALA A 17 -1.31 -4.45 5.11
C ALA A 17 -2.35 -3.69 5.97
N ASP A 18 -1.90 -2.67 6.70
CA ASP A 18 -2.78 -1.77 7.47
C ASP A 18 -3.66 -0.87 6.60
N ALA A 19 -3.40 -0.76 5.29
CA ALA A 19 -4.30 -0.07 4.36
C ALA A 19 -5.72 -0.68 4.37
N LYS A 20 -5.87 -1.96 4.78
CA LYS A 20 -7.17 -2.60 4.94
C LYS A 20 -8.05 -1.94 6.01
N ARG A 21 -7.46 -1.31 7.03
CA ARG A 21 -8.22 -0.58 8.07
C ARG A 21 -8.89 0.70 7.54
N LEU A 22 -8.40 1.23 6.42
CA LEU A 22 -8.97 2.41 5.75
C LEU A 22 -10.16 2.07 4.84
N ILE A 23 -10.36 0.78 4.53
CA ILE A 23 -11.43 0.35 3.60
C ILE A 23 -12.78 0.56 4.28
N GLY A 24 -13.60 1.44 3.68
CA GLY A 24 -14.94 1.76 4.18
C GLY A 24 -15.00 2.86 5.24
N ARG A 25 -13.87 3.52 5.57
CA ARG A 25 -13.82 4.69 6.46
C ARG A 25 -13.65 5.98 5.65
N ARG A 26 -14.16 7.09 6.18
CA ARG A 26 -13.95 8.44 5.61
C ARG A 26 -12.61 9.00 6.08
N PHE A 27 -11.93 9.72 5.21
CA PHE A 27 -10.68 10.43 5.56
C PHE A 27 -10.87 11.46 6.69
N SER A 28 -12.09 11.98 6.87
CA SER A 28 -12.42 13.00 7.86
C SER A 28 -12.50 12.47 9.31
N ASP A 29 -12.44 11.15 9.52
CA ASP A 29 -12.51 10.56 10.86
C ASP A 29 -11.22 10.83 11.66
N ALA A 30 -11.36 11.31 12.90
CA ALA A 30 -10.23 11.64 13.78
C ALA A 30 -9.35 10.42 14.10
N SER A 31 -9.94 9.21 14.10
CA SER A 31 -9.21 7.96 14.29
C SER A 31 -8.26 7.73 13.11
N VAL A 32 -8.80 7.86 11.89
CA VAL A 32 -8.05 7.71 10.63
C VAL A 32 -6.91 8.72 10.54
N GLN A 33 -7.13 9.98 10.92
CA GLN A 33 -6.05 10.98 10.93
C GLN A 33 -4.94 10.68 11.94
N SER A 34 -5.26 10.03 13.05
CA SER A 34 -4.28 9.61 14.05
C SER A 34 -3.46 8.42 13.55
N ASP A 35 -4.12 7.45 12.91
CA ASP A 35 -3.48 6.30 12.27
C ASP A 35 -2.55 6.71 11.11
N ILE A 36 -2.96 7.68 10.29
CA ILE A 36 -2.15 8.18 9.16
C ILE A 36 -0.80 8.75 9.63
N LYS A 37 -0.73 9.35 10.81
CA LYS A 37 0.52 9.92 11.37
C LYS A 37 1.49 8.85 11.87
N LEU A 38 0.97 7.69 12.29
CA LEU A 38 1.77 6.56 12.74
C LEU A 38 2.39 5.81 11.56
N TRP A 39 1.78 5.92 10.38
CA TRP A 39 2.22 5.18 9.22
C TRP A 39 3.35 5.86 8.44
N PRO A 40 4.30 5.07 7.90
CA PRO A 40 5.41 5.57 7.09
C PRO A 40 4.97 5.89 5.64
N PHE A 41 3.73 6.33 5.42
CA PHE A 41 3.18 6.57 4.10
C PHE A 41 2.16 7.71 4.06
N LYS A 42 2.09 8.39 2.92
CA LYS A 42 1.19 9.53 2.74
C LYS A 42 -0.18 9.07 2.27
N VAL A 43 -1.21 9.42 3.02
CA VAL A 43 -2.62 9.24 2.64
C VAL A 43 -3.22 10.61 2.32
N ILE A 44 -3.96 10.70 1.22
CA ILE A 44 -4.67 11.89 0.76
C ILE A 44 -6.17 11.58 0.61
N SER A 45 -7.01 12.61 0.70
CA SER A 45 -8.44 12.50 0.42
C SER A 45 -8.69 12.56 -1.09
N GLY A 46 -9.22 11.48 -1.67
CA GLY A 46 -9.71 11.45 -3.04
C GLY A 46 -11.15 11.98 -3.19
N PRO A 47 -11.71 11.99 -4.41
CA PRO A 47 -13.10 12.34 -4.65
C PRO A 47 -14.05 11.44 -3.84
N GLY A 48 -14.93 12.06 -3.05
CA GLY A 48 -15.88 11.35 -2.17
C GLY A 48 -15.32 10.96 -0.80
N GLU A 49 -14.32 11.69 -0.27
CA GLU A 49 -13.69 11.44 1.04
C GLU A 49 -13.04 10.06 1.18
N LYS A 50 -12.82 9.37 0.06
CA LYS A 50 -12.16 8.07 0.03
C LYS A 50 -10.66 8.26 0.27
N PRO A 51 -10.06 7.58 1.25
CA PRO A 51 -8.63 7.65 1.47
C PRO A 51 -7.88 7.01 0.30
N MET A 52 -6.98 7.77 -0.31
CA MET A 52 -6.07 7.34 -1.36
C MET A 52 -4.64 7.38 -0.84
N ILE A 53 -3.84 6.38 -1.18
CA ILE A 53 -2.46 6.25 -0.72
C ILE A 53 -1.54 6.71 -1.83
N VAL A 54 -0.60 7.59 -1.50
CA VAL A 54 0.41 8.09 -2.44
C VAL A 54 1.67 7.27 -2.27
N VAL A 55 2.12 6.70 -3.38
CA VAL A 55 3.28 5.84 -3.46
C VAL A 55 4.19 6.37 -4.55
N GLN A 56 5.49 6.46 -4.29
CA GLN A 56 6.44 6.84 -5.31
C GLN A 56 6.96 5.58 -5.99
N HIS A 57 6.75 5.50 -7.30
CA HIS A 57 7.27 4.43 -8.13
C HIS A 57 8.16 5.02 -9.21
N LYS A 58 9.45 4.66 -9.19
CA LYS A 58 10.45 5.14 -10.17
C LYS A 58 10.53 6.68 -10.29
N GLY A 59 10.32 7.39 -9.17
CA GLY A 59 10.35 8.86 -9.14
C GLY A 59 9.03 9.55 -9.49
N GLU A 60 7.99 8.79 -9.87
CA GLU A 60 6.64 9.32 -10.09
C GLU A 60 5.73 9.01 -8.89
N ASP A 61 5.01 10.02 -8.42
CA ASP A 61 3.96 9.85 -7.41
C ASP A 61 2.71 9.26 -8.05
N LYS A 62 2.36 8.04 -7.66
CA LYS A 62 1.12 7.37 -8.07
C LYS A 62 0.17 7.27 -6.89
N GLN A 63 -1.10 7.55 -7.17
CA GLN A 63 -2.18 7.47 -6.20
C GLN A 63 -2.90 6.15 -6.39
N PHE A 64 -3.07 5.39 -5.33
CA PHE A 64 -3.77 4.11 -5.35
C PHE A 64 -4.89 4.11 -4.33
N ALA A 65 -6.02 3.52 -4.69
CA ALA A 65 -7.07 3.21 -3.73
C ALA A 65 -6.65 2.04 -2.83
N ALA A 66 -7.18 1.98 -1.61
CA ALA A 66 -6.94 0.85 -0.69
C ALA A 66 -7.34 -0.52 -1.30
N GLU A 67 -8.33 -0.51 -2.19
CA GLU A 67 -8.78 -1.69 -2.96
C GLU A 67 -7.72 -2.16 -3.96
N GLU A 68 -7.06 -1.23 -4.66
CA GLU A 68 -6.00 -1.54 -5.62
C GLU A 68 -4.73 -2.06 -4.93
N ILE A 69 -4.39 -1.49 -3.78
CA ILE A 69 -3.31 -1.99 -2.94
C ILE A 69 -3.60 -3.44 -2.55
N SER A 70 -4.81 -3.75 -2.10
CA SER A 70 -5.19 -5.13 -1.73
C SER A 70 -5.05 -6.13 -2.89
N SER A 71 -5.44 -5.74 -4.11
CA SER A 71 -5.31 -6.60 -5.29
C SER A 71 -3.85 -6.82 -5.69
N MET A 72 -3.01 -5.77 -5.61
CA MET A 72 -1.58 -5.85 -5.85
C MET A 72 -0.88 -6.74 -4.82
N ALA A 73 -1.23 -6.63 -3.54
CA ALA A 73 -0.67 -7.46 -2.47
C ALA A 73 -0.89 -8.95 -2.75
N LEU A 74 -2.14 -9.33 -3.05
CA LEU A 74 -2.51 -10.72 -3.37
C LEU A 74 -1.78 -11.23 -4.61
N ARG A 75 -1.69 -10.40 -5.65
CA ARG A 75 -0.96 -10.76 -6.87
C ARG A 75 0.52 -10.97 -6.60
N ARG A 76 1.14 -10.15 -5.76
CA ARG A 76 2.55 -10.27 -5.34
C ARG A 76 2.80 -11.51 -4.50
N LEU A 77 1.91 -11.83 -3.56
CA LEU A 77 1.98 -13.06 -2.76
C LEU A 77 1.94 -14.31 -3.66
N ARG A 78 1.06 -14.32 -4.66
CA ARG A 78 1.00 -15.42 -5.64
C ARG A 78 2.30 -15.55 -6.42
N THR A 79 2.82 -14.44 -6.95
CA THR A 79 4.10 -14.44 -7.69
C THR A 79 5.28 -14.89 -6.82
N ALA A 80 5.32 -14.50 -5.53
CA ALA A 80 6.35 -14.94 -4.61
C ALA A 80 6.29 -16.45 -4.33
N CYS A 81 5.07 -16.98 -4.10
CA CYS A 81 4.84 -18.41 -3.93
C CYS A 81 5.24 -19.21 -5.18
N GLU A 82 4.91 -18.71 -6.38
CA GLU A 82 5.29 -19.35 -7.64
C GLU A 82 6.80 -19.38 -7.86
N ARG A 83 7.51 -18.32 -7.46
CA ARG A 83 8.98 -18.27 -7.49
C ARG A 83 9.61 -19.24 -6.50
N ALA A 84 9.09 -19.31 -5.27
CA ALA A 84 9.60 -20.21 -4.24
C ALA A 84 9.43 -21.69 -4.64
N LYS A 85 8.29 -22.05 -5.23
CA LYS A 85 8.07 -23.43 -5.74
C LYS A 85 9.02 -23.81 -6.87
N ARG A 86 9.52 -22.84 -7.65
CA ARG A 86 10.42 -23.10 -8.77
C ARG A 86 11.88 -23.29 -8.35
N THR A 87 12.26 -22.87 -7.14
CA THR A 87 13.63 -23.02 -6.61
C THR A 87 13.88 -24.36 -5.92
N GLU A 88 12.87 -25.19 -5.69
CA GLU A 88 13.02 -26.54 -5.11
C GLU A 88 13.37 -27.63 -6.14
N ILE A 89 13.73 -27.26 -7.38
CA ILE A 89 14.09 -28.20 -8.47
C ILE A 89 15.53 -27.95 -8.96
N CYS A 90 16.46 -27.59 -8.07
CA CYS A 90 17.90 -27.63 -8.35
C CYS A 90 18.64 -28.31 -7.21
#